data_AF-A0A661U549-F1
#
_entry.id   AF-A0A661U549-F1
#
_cell.length_a   1.000
_cell.length_b   1.000
_cell.length_c   1.000
_cell.angle_alpha   90.00
_cell.angle_beta   90.00
_cell.angle_gamma   90.00
#
_symmetry.space_group_name_H-M   'P 1'
#
loop_
_entity.id
_entity.type
_entity.pdbx_description
1 polymer ?
#
loop_
_entity_poly.entity_id
_entity_poly.type
_entity_poly.pdbx_seq_one_letter_code
_entity_poly.pdbx_strand_id
1 'polypeptide(L)'
;MDSVSLESDFALFRRIVRADYHHLMGVEDLDTDVNIKPLILLQSIEGHAHNGHALFHRIRFTDVDTADVVRALGFDADSIKAERQRLIDDVRDYVDAYFNGDHRDRLVNNEGKPFFGVPVLGKIKVNPAKVMKGIYLGGERDTPEVRREVERARGITIGAGKCFTVDTNIMRVMGFNGEKLATESNENRIDEFKRRGLIVDRRPDDNRYRYKYIRYWNGPGHSDDAAVVVAGLIWGLDTALGVFIADAIDTIEKYTTIYNDWDSIIADEIGDKIPEISDSRDDLLLLTYLSAVPEGMEESYPDSSLRYFLKKDRKTGMTLLNSHINFIRGKPFISVNTLPNPIGIEEFYDVIRARVLKETEARIPDTATLDSLTSPISSIISKDYLVVNEGENIASIAREMGKRRYDFAIIVDDDGKIKGVVRAKDILHYIDTN
;
A
#
# COMPACT_ATOMS: atom_id res chain seq x y z
N MET A 1 29.77 -11.34 -0.50
CA MET A 1 29.53 -11.39 -1.96
C MET A 1 29.70 -9.99 -2.45
N ASP A 2 30.50 -9.79 -3.49
CA ASP A 2 30.99 -8.45 -3.82
C ASP A 2 30.01 -7.73 -4.73
N SER A 3 29.56 -6.55 -4.32
CA SER A 3 28.77 -5.63 -5.13
C SER A 3 29.62 -5.08 -6.27
N VAL A 4 29.05 -4.98 -7.48
CA VAL A 4 29.76 -4.43 -8.65
C VAL A 4 29.52 -2.92 -8.74
N SER A 5 30.58 -2.15 -9.00
CA SER A 5 30.45 -0.72 -9.27
C SER A 5 29.84 -0.49 -10.65
N LEU A 6 28.86 0.43 -10.73
CA LEU A 6 28.26 0.80 -12.01
C LEU A 6 29.29 1.41 -12.98
N GLU A 7 30.27 2.14 -12.44
CA GLU A 7 31.28 2.84 -13.23
C GLU A 7 32.24 1.87 -13.94
N SER A 8 32.56 0.73 -13.31
CA SER A 8 33.44 -0.28 -13.90
C SER A 8 32.73 -1.13 -14.97
N ASP A 9 31.41 -1.36 -14.82
CA ASP A 9 30.70 -2.38 -15.57
C ASP A 9 29.35 -1.91 -16.14
N PHE A 10 29.23 -0.63 -16.51
CA PHE A 10 27.98 -0.08 -17.08
C PHE A 10 27.49 -0.86 -18.31
N ALA A 11 28.40 -1.40 -19.13
CA ALA A 11 28.03 -2.22 -20.28
C ALA A 11 27.32 -3.53 -19.87
N LEU A 12 27.78 -4.17 -18.79
CA LEU A 12 27.16 -5.36 -18.22
C LEU A 12 25.79 -5.00 -17.60
N PHE A 13 25.75 -3.96 -16.76
CA PHE A 13 24.52 -3.46 -16.16
C PHE A 13 23.46 -3.18 -17.23
N ARG A 14 23.84 -2.41 -18.26
CA ARG A 14 22.96 -2.08 -19.39
C ARG A 14 22.40 -3.31 -20.09
N ARG A 15 23.25 -4.33 -20.32
CA ARG A 15 22.81 -5.58 -20.96
C ARG A 15 21.77 -6.31 -20.12
N ILE A 16 22.02 -6.44 -18.82
CA ILE A 16 21.11 -7.14 -17.89
C ILE A 16 19.79 -6.37 -17.75
N VAL A 17 19.85 -5.06 -17.50
CA VAL A 17 18.67 -4.18 -17.37
C VAL A 17 17.77 -4.28 -18.60
N ARG A 18 18.33 -4.22 -19.81
CA ARG A 18 17.54 -4.34 -21.04
C ARG A 18 16.87 -5.71 -21.15
N ALA A 19 17.60 -6.79 -20.88
CA ALA A 19 17.06 -8.13 -20.92
C ALA A 19 15.92 -8.31 -19.90
N ASP A 20 16.13 -7.83 -18.67
CA ASP A 20 15.17 -7.95 -17.56
C ASP A 20 13.92 -7.11 -17.81
N TYR A 21 14.08 -5.88 -18.32
CA TYR A 21 12.96 -5.04 -18.73
C TYR A 21 12.15 -5.65 -19.86
N HIS A 22 12.80 -6.15 -20.93
CA HIS A 22 12.08 -6.82 -22.02
C HIS A 22 11.37 -8.09 -21.54
N HIS A 23 11.98 -8.83 -20.62
CA HIS A 23 11.34 -9.97 -19.98
C HIS A 23 10.08 -9.55 -19.22
N LEU A 24 10.18 -8.59 -18.29
CA LEU A 24 9.03 -8.09 -17.51
C LEU A 24 7.92 -7.54 -18.43
N MET A 25 8.28 -6.74 -19.44
CA MET A 25 7.31 -6.21 -20.39
C MET A 25 6.53 -7.31 -21.13
N GLY A 26 7.17 -8.45 -21.40
CA GLY A 26 6.56 -9.58 -22.09
C GLY A 26 5.80 -10.55 -21.18
N VAL A 27 6.17 -10.69 -19.91
CA VAL A 27 5.59 -11.72 -19.01
C VAL A 27 4.62 -11.19 -17.97
N GLU A 28 4.73 -9.91 -17.60
CA GLU A 28 3.87 -9.26 -16.61
C GLU A 28 2.64 -8.67 -17.31
N ASP A 29 1.45 -9.01 -16.85
CA ASP A 29 0.20 -8.37 -17.26
C ASP A 29 -0.30 -7.55 -16.08
N LEU A 30 -0.30 -6.22 -16.22
CA LEU A 30 -0.69 -5.29 -15.16
C LEU A 30 -2.05 -4.69 -15.50
N ASP A 31 -2.94 -4.55 -14.53
CA ASP A 31 -4.25 -3.89 -14.67
C ASP A 31 -4.11 -2.36 -14.62
N THR A 32 -3.43 -1.84 -15.64
CA THR A 32 -3.09 -0.43 -15.83
C THR A 32 -3.03 -0.11 -17.32
N ASP A 33 -3.06 1.18 -17.67
CA ASP A 33 -2.84 1.62 -19.04
C ASP A 33 -1.47 1.20 -19.59
N VAL A 34 -1.43 0.86 -20.88
CA VAL A 34 -0.24 0.37 -21.59
C VAL A 34 0.94 1.35 -21.50
N ASN A 35 0.66 2.66 -21.42
CA ASN A 35 1.67 3.70 -21.32
C ASN A 35 2.21 3.89 -19.89
N ILE A 36 1.45 3.46 -18.88
CA ILE A 36 1.82 3.60 -17.46
C ILE A 36 2.62 2.38 -16.98
N LYS A 37 2.32 1.18 -17.51
CA LYS A 37 3.07 -0.06 -17.20
C LYS A 37 4.59 0.13 -17.27
N PRO A 38 5.19 0.72 -18.33
CA PRO A 38 6.63 1.01 -18.38
C PRO A 38 7.13 1.82 -17.20
N LEU A 39 6.37 2.82 -16.75
CA LEU A 39 6.77 3.74 -15.67
C LEU A 39 6.85 3.01 -14.32
N ILE A 40 5.91 2.10 -14.07
CA ILE A 40 5.85 1.27 -12.85
C ILE A 40 7.00 0.26 -12.82
N LEU A 41 7.31 -0.37 -13.96
CA LEU A 41 8.32 -1.44 -14.00
C LEU A 41 9.76 -0.96 -13.78
N LEU A 42 10.06 0.34 -13.91
CA LEU A 42 11.40 0.88 -13.68
C LEU A 42 11.91 0.58 -12.26
N GLN A 43 11.08 0.77 -11.25
CA GLN A 43 11.44 0.50 -9.85
C GLN A 43 11.67 -1.00 -9.59
N SER A 44 10.95 -1.87 -10.31
CA SER A 44 11.18 -3.32 -10.21
C SER A 44 12.56 -3.72 -10.72
N ILE A 45 13.04 -3.12 -11.80
CA ILE A 45 14.38 -3.36 -12.32
C ILE A 45 15.44 -2.85 -11.34
N GLU A 46 15.23 -1.68 -10.74
CA GLU A 46 16.09 -1.15 -9.67
C GLU A 46 16.18 -2.14 -8.50
N GLY A 47 15.04 -2.61 -8.00
CA GLY A 47 14.98 -3.60 -6.93
C GLY A 47 15.64 -4.93 -7.30
N HIS A 48 15.49 -5.41 -8.54
CA HIS A 48 16.19 -6.60 -9.01
C HIS A 48 17.71 -6.39 -9.04
N ALA A 49 18.17 -5.21 -9.45
CA ALA A 49 19.59 -4.85 -9.49
C ALA A 49 20.22 -4.80 -8.09
N HIS A 50 19.53 -4.19 -7.11
CA HIS A 50 20.01 -4.10 -5.73
C HIS A 50 20.14 -5.48 -5.08
N ASN A 51 19.19 -6.38 -5.34
CA ASN A 51 19.12 -7.68 -4.70
C ASN A 51 19.78 -8.82 -5.50
N GLY A 52 20.16 -8.56 -6.76
CA GLY A 52 20.64 -9.60 -7.67
C GLY A 52 19.57 -10.62 -8.03
N HIS A 53 18.30 -10.20 -8.03
CA HIS A 53 17.15 -11.05 -8.36
C HIS A 53 16.93 -11.13 -9.88
N ALA A 54 15.99 -11.99 -10.29
CA ALA A 54 15.62 -12.18 -11.70
C ALA A 54 16.84 -12.42 -12.61
N LEU A 55 16.97 -11.70 -13.74
CA LEU A 55 18.06 -11.88 -14.69
C LEU A 55 19.41 -11.33 -14.21
N PHE A 56 19.49 -10.71 -13.03
CA PHE A 56 20.75 -10.32 -12.43
C PHE A 56 21.54 -11.50 -11.84
N HIS A 57 20.90 -12.66 -11.63
CA HIS A 57 21.58 -13.92 -11.25
C HIS A 57 22.61 -13.75 -10.11
N ARG A 58 22.19 -13.11 -9.01
CA ARG A 58 22.99 -12.79 -7.81
C ARG A 58 24.07 -11.71 -8.00
N ILE A 59 24.20 -11.11 -9.17
CA ILE A 59 25.04 -9.92 -9.39
C ILE A 59 24.30 -8.71 -8.83
N ARG A 60 24.91 -8.02 -7.86
CA ARG A 60 24.28 -6.89 -7.17
C ARG A 60 24.93 -5.57 -7.58
N PHE A 61 24.09 -4.60 -7.89
CA PHE A 61 24.46 -3.21 -8.16
C PHE A 61 23.82 -2.32 -7.10
N THR A 62 24.33 -2.33 -5.87
CA THR A 62 23.68 -1.71 -4.68
C THR A 62 23.62 -0.18 -4.71
N ASP A 63 24.36 0.46 -5.61
CA ASP A 63 24.47 1.92 -5.66
C ASP A 63 23.66 2.58 -6.79
N VAL A 64 22.97 1.79 -7.63
CA VAL A 64 22.15 2.32 -8.73
C VAL A 64 20.82 2.89 -8.23
N ASP A 65 20.18 3.70 -9.05
CA ASP A 65 18.81 4.19 -8.84
C ASP A 65 17.98 4.07 -10.13
N THR A 66 16.72 4.50 -10.09
CA THR A 66 15.86 4.54 -11.28
C THR A 66 16.46 5.37 -12.43
N ALA A 67 17.27 6.40 -12.16
CA ALA A 67 17.92 7.20 -13.20
C ALA A 67 18.91 6.34 -14.02
N ASP A 68 19.66 5.49 -13.33
CA ASP A 68 20.58 4.55 -13.96
C ASP A 68 19.85 3.51 -14.82
N VAL A 69 18.69 3.03 -14.36
CA VAL A 69 17.81 2.13 -15.15
C VAL A 69 17.31 2.80 -16.42
N VAL A 70 16.76 4.02 -16.32
CA VAL A 70 16.29 4.82 -17.46
C VAL A 70 17.42 5.03 -18.47
N ARG A 71 18.61 5.41 -18.00
CA ARG A 71 19.81 5.57 -18.82
C ARG A 71 20.22 4.28 -19.52
N ALA A 72 20.18 3.15 -18.82
CA ALA A 72 20.51 1.84 -19.39
C ALA A 72 19.50 1.41 -20.48
N LEU A 73 18.22 1.69 -20.28
CA LEU A 73 17.18 1.43 -21.28
C LEU A 73 17.31 2.38 -22.49
N GLY A 74 17.94 3.54 -22.32
CA GLY A 74 18.05 4.57 -23.35
C GLY A 74 16.74 5.35 -23.51
N PHE A 75 15.96 5.44 -22.44
CA PHE A 75 14.77 6.29 -22.39
C PHE A 75 15.15 7.74 -22.21
N ASP A 76 14.28 8.63 -22.70
CA ASP A 76 14.40 10.06 -22.47
C ASP A 76 14.08 10.37 -21.00
N ALA A 77 15.08 10.87 -20.27
CA ALA A 77 14.97 11.06 -18.83
C ALA A 77 13.90 12.09 -18.45
N ASP A 78 13.81 13.19 -19.21
CA ASP A 78 12.88 14.27 -18.94
C ASP A 78 11.45 13.85 -19.22
N SER A 79 11.21 13.12 -20.31
CA SER A 79 9.90 12.54 -20.62
C SER A 79 9.43 11.56 -19.53
N ILE A 80 10.29 10.66 -19.05
CA ILE A 80 9.91 9.72 -17.98
C ILE A 80 9.58 10.47 -16.68
N LYS A 81 10.41 11.45 -16.30
CA LYS A 81 10.18 12.29 -15.11
C LYS A 81 8.87 13.06 -15.21
N ALA A 82 8.61 13.66 -16.37
CA ALA A 82 7.40 14.43 -16.64
C ALA A 82 6.14 13.56 -16.59
N GLU A 83 6.16 12.36 -17.20
CA GLU A 83 5.01 11.45 -17.14
C GLU A 83 4.75 10.93 -15.73
N ARG A 84 5.79 10.58 -14.96
CA ARG A 84 5.62 10.19 -13.55
C ARG A 84 5.08 11.35 -12.71
N GLN A 85 5.60 12.57 -12.90
CA GLN A 85 5.09 13.76 -12.22
C GLN A 85 3.62 14.02 -12.57
N ARG A 86 3.24 13.88 -13.85
CA ARG A 86 1.84 14.05 -14.30
C ARG A 86 0.87 13.13 -13.57
N LEU A 87 1.26 11.89 -13.25
CA LEU A 87 0.42 10.95 -12.51
C LEU A 87 0.20 11.39 -11.05
N ILE A 88 1.19 12.04 -10.43
CA ILE A 88 1.08 12.63 -9.09
C ILE A 88 0.22 13.89 -9.16
N ASP A 89 0.46 14.75 -10.14
CA ASP A 89 -0.30 15.98 -10.34
C ASP A 89 -1.79 15.70 -10.58
N ASP A 90 -2.13 14.62 -11.30
CA ASP A 90 -3.52 14.15 -11.45
C ASP A 90 -4.21 13.91 -10.08
N VAL A 91 -3.49 13.41 -9.07
CA VAL A 91 -4.00 13.22 -7.70
C VAL A 91 -4.03 14.53 -6.93
N ARG A 92 -3.01 15.38 -7.08
CA ARG A 92 -2.98 16.71 -6.44
C ARG A 92 -4.16 17.56 -6.89
N ASP A 93 -4.45 17.58 -8.18
CA ASP A 93 -5.63 18.25 -8.73
C ASP A 93 -6.94 17.75 -8.10
N TYR A 94 -7.03 16.46 -7.76
CA TYR A 94 -8.17 15.87 -7.07
C TYR A 94 -8.32 16.36 -5.63
N VAL A 95 -7.21 16.47 -4.91
CA VAL A 95 -7.16 17.05 -3.57
C VAL A 95 -7.49 18.55 -3.62
N ASP A 96 -6.92 19.29 -4.55
CA ASP A 96 -7.19 20.72 -4.74
C ASP A 96 -8.65 20.99 -5.13
N ALA A 97 -9.23 20.18 -6.01
CA ALA A 97 -10.64 20.28 -6.37
C ALA A 97 -11.54 20.10 -5.14
N TYR A 98 -11.22 19.14 -4.27
CA TYR A 98 -11.96 18.94 -3.02
C TYR A 98 -11.93 20.20 -2.13
N PHE A 99 -10.77 20.83 -1.94
CA PHE A 99 -10.67 22.07 -1.17
C PHE A 99 -11.45 23.23 -1.79
N ASN A 100 -11.60 23.21 -3.12
CA ASN A 100 -12.38 24.21 -3.86
C ASN A 100 -13.88 23.89 -3.94
N GLY A 101 -14.35 22.85 -3.25
CA GLY A 101 -15.76 22.46 -3.18
C GLY A 101 -16.22 21.54 -4.33
N ASP A 102 -15.31 21.11 -5.21
CA ASP A 102 -15.59 20.09 -6.23
C ASP A 102 -15.29 18.69 -5.70
N HIS A 103 -16.33 18.07 -5.15
CA HIS A 103 -16.25 16.79 -4.45
C HIS A 103 -16.50 15.62 -5.40
N ARG A 104 -15.50 15.30 -6.23
CA ARG A 104 -15.56 14.21 -7.21
C ARG A 104 -15.79 12.83 -6.57
N ASP A 105 -16.84 12.13 -7.00
CA ASP A 105 -17.27 10.83 -6.45
C ASP A 105 -16.54 9.61 -7.05
N ARG A 106 -15.46 9.83 -7.81
CA ARG A 106 -14.63 8.80 -8.44
C ARG A 106 -13.16 9.21 -8.43
N LEU A 107 -12.28 8.21 -8.41
CA LEU A 107 -10.82 8.38 -8.37
C LEU A 107 -10.27 8.51 -9.79
N VAL A 108 -10.54 9.67 -10.39
CA VAL A 108 -10.22 10.02 -11.77
C VAL A 108 -9.63 11.41 -11.87
N ASN A 109 -8.78 11.62 -12.87
CA ASN A 109 -8.25 12.94 -13.22
C ASN A 109 -9.33 13.83 -13.87
N ASN A 110 -8.96 15.06 -14.24
CA ASN A 110 -9.88 16.05 -14.81
C ASN A 110 -10.45 15.64 -16.19
N GLU A 111 -9.82 14.67 -16.87
CA GLU A 111 -10.32 14.09 -18.12
C GLU A 111 -11.25 12.89 -17.89
N GLY A 112 -11.50 12.51 -16.63
CA GLY A 112 -12.28 11.32 -16.28
C GLY A 112 -11.51 10.00 -16.42
N LYS A 113 -10.19 10.05 -16.60
CA LYS A 113 -9.34 8.84 -16.67
C LYS A 113 -9.00 8.37 -15.25
N PRO A 114 -9.05 7.05 -14.95
CA PRO A 114 -8.69 6.53 -13.64
C PRO A 114 -7.25 6.84 -13.25
N PHE A 115 -7.01 7.13 -11.97
CA PHE A 115 -5.64 7.34 -11.47
C PHE A 115 -4.74 6.15 -11.77
N PHE A 116 -3.50 6.46 -12.14
CA PHE A 116 -2.49 5.48 -12.54
C PHE A 116 -2.97 4.52 -13.65
N GLY A 117 -4.03 4.87 -14.40
CA GLY A 117 -4.63 4.01 -15.41
C GLY A 117 -5.30 2.75 -14.85
N VAL A 118 -5.58 2.70 -13.54
CA VAL A 118 -6.12 1.52 -12.86
C VAL A 118 -7.64 1.46 -13.03
N PRO A 119 -8.19 0.53 -13.83
CA PRO A 119 -9.59 0.62 -14.27
C PRO A 119 -10.63 0.56 -13.14
N VAL A 120 -10.32 -0.11 -12.03
CA VAL A 120 -11.26 -0.23 -10.91
C VAL A 120 -11.50 1.10 -10.20
N LEU A 121 -10.51 2.00 -10.18
CA LEU A 121 -10.58 3.31 -9.52
C LEU A 121 -11.61 4.24 -10.18
N GLY A 122 -11.77 4.17 -11.51
CA GLY A 122 -12.78 4.94 -12.24
C GLY A 122 -14.19 4.33 -12.21
N LYS A 123 -14.34 3.10 -11.71
CA LYS A 123 -15.62 2.37 -11.67
C LYS A 123 -16.30 2.43 -10.29
N ILE A 124 -15.51 2.56 -9.22
CA ILE A 124 -16.01 2.62 -7.86
C ILE A 124 -16.44 4.06 -7.55
N LYS A 125 -17.70 4.23 -7.14
CA LYS A 125 -18.13 5.46 -6.48
C LYS A 125 -17.55 5.50 -5.07
N VAL A 126 -17.02 6.66 -4.67
CA VAL A 126 -16.36 6.88 -3.38
C VAL A 126 -16.93 8.10 -2.66
N ASN A 127 -16.84 8.11 -1.34
CA ASN A 127 -16.95 9.33 -0.56
C ASN A 127 -15.59 10.07 -0.56
N PRO A 128 -15.48 11.26 -1.19
CA PRO A 128 -14.20 11.95 -1.31
C PRO A 128 -13.60 12.38 0.04
N ALA A 129 -14.42 12.71 1.05
CA ALA A 129 -13.91 13.03 2.38
C ALA A 129 -13.22 11.82 3.04
N LYS A 130 -13.75 10.62 2.84
CA LYS A 130 -13.13 9.37 3.32
C LYS A 130 -11.86 9.01 2.54
N VAL A 131 -11.79 9.37 1.26
CA VAL A 131 -10.59 9.25 0.44
C VAL A 131 -9.50 10.19 0.97
N MET A 132 -9.81 11.47 1.26
CA MET A 132 -8.86 12.41 1.86
C MET A 132 -8.28 11.85 3.17
N LYS A 133 -9.13 11.30 4.03
CA LYS A 133 -8.67 10.60 5.25
C LYS A 133 -7.70 9.46 4.91
N GLY A 134 -8.02 8.66 3.89
CA GLY A 134 -7.16 7.57 3.45
C GLY A 134 -5.80 8.03 2.94
N ILE A 135 -5.77 9.11 2.15
CA ILE A 135 -4.51 9.69 1.64
C ILE A 135 -3.67 10.22 2.80
N TYR A 136 -4.28 10.95 3.74
CA TYR A 136 -3.61 11.43 4.95
C TYR A 136 -2.99 10.28 5.75
N LEU A 137 -3.80 9.28 6.14
CA LEU A 137 -3.33 8.14 6.91
C LEU A 137 -2.26 7.35 6.15
N GLY A 138 -2.42 7.24 4.83
CA GLY A 138 -1.53 6.51 3.95
C GLY A 138 -0.15 7.15 3.80
N GLY A 139 -0.08 8.47 3.64
CA GLY A 139 1.19 9.21 3.49
C GLY A 139 1.94 9.42 4.80
N GLU A 140 1.23 9.55 5.93
CA GLU A 140 1.88 9.83 7.22
C GLU A 140 2.33 8.58 8.00
N ARG A 141 1.73 7.40 7.74
CA ARG A 141 1.98 6.17 8.53
C ARG A 141 3.45 5.73 8.54
N ASP A 142 4.20 6.08 7.49
CA ASP A 142 5.54 5.58 7.26
C ASP A 142 6.64 6.56 7.72
N THR A 143 6.24 7.71 8.28
CA THR A 143 7.17 8.65 8.89
C THR A 143 7.86 8.01 10.10
N PRO A 144 9.18 8.22 10.27
CA PRO A 144 9.91 7.73 11.44
C PRO A 144 9.29 8.18 12.77
N GLU A 145 8.78 9.40 12.83
CA GLU A 145 8.16 10.00 14.01
C GLU A 145 6.91 9.22 14.45
N VAL A 146 6.01 8.92 13.51
CA VAL A 146 4.80 8.12 13.76
C VAL A 146 5.14 6.70 14.18
N ARG A 147 6.04 6.03 13.44
CA ARG A 147 6.48 4.67 13.79
C ARG A 147 7.07 4.62 15.20
N ARG A 148 7.92 5.59 15.56
CA ARG A 148 8.52 5.67 16.90
C ARG A 148 7.48 5.87 18.00
N GLU A 149 6.48 6.70 17.75
CA GLU A 149 5.38 6.92 18.69
C GLU A 149 4.62 5.61 18.95
N VAL A 150 4.31 4.86 17.89
CA VAL A 150 3.66 3.54 18.01
C VAL A 150 4.54 2.53 18.75
N GLU A 151 5.82 2.41 18.40
CA GLU A 151 6.75 1.51 19.09
C GLU A 151 6.75 1.75 20.61
N ARG A 152 6.78 3.03 21.02
CA ARG A 152 6.73 3.42 22.44
C ARG A 152 5.37 3.12 23.08
N ALA A 153 4.28 3.46 22.41
CA ALA A 153 2.93 3.30 22.96
C ALA A 153 2.48 1.84 23.06
N ARG A 154 2.97 0.98 22.16
CA ARG A 154 2.51 -0.41 22.01
C ARG A 154 3.56 -1.46 22.41
N GLY A 155 4.80 -1.05 22.65
CA GLY A 155 5.88 -1.95 23.03
C GLY A 155 6.25 -2.94 21.93
N ILE A 156 6.19 -2.51 20.67
CA ILE A 156 6.58 -3.30 19.49
C ILE A 156 7.80 -2.66 18.80
N THR A 157 8.42 -3.40 17.89
CA THR A 157 9.46 -2.90 16.99
C THR A 157 8.89 -2.84 15.57
N ILE A 158 9.12 -1.74 14.85
CA ILE A 158 8.73 -1.57 13.45
C ILE A 158 9.97 -1.34 12.60
N GLY A 159 10.87 -0.46 13.02
CA GLY A 159 11.98 -0.02 12.18
C GLY A 159 11.57 1.10 11.24
N ALA A 160 12.47 2.07 11.02
CA ALA A 160 12.18 3.22 10.18
C ALA A 160 13.47 3.82 9.59
N GLY A 161 13.27 4.73 8.65
CA GLY A 161 14.30 5.45 7.94
C GLY A 161 13.65 6.38 6.93
N LYS A 162 14.45 7.19 6.25
CA LYS A 162 13.96 8.17 5.28
C LYS A 162 14.89 8.23 4.08
N CYS A 163 14.35 8.61 2.93
CA CYS A 163 15.15 8.91 1.76
C CYS A 163 15.81 10.30 1.88
N PHE A 164 17.09 10.36 1.50
CA PHE A 164 17.88 11.58 1.48
C PHE A 164 18.56 11.76 0.14
N THR A 165 18.84 13.02 -0.21
CA THR A 165 19.83 13.28 -1.26
C THR A 165 21.22 13.00 -0.70
N VAL A 166 21.86 11.95 -1.23
CA VAL A 166 23.16 11.44 -0.80
C VAL A 166 24.23 11.73 -1.84
N ASP A 167 25.34 12.30 -1.38
CA ASP A 167 26.57 12.43 -2.14
C ASP A 167 27.33 11.09 -2.16
N THR A 168 27.32 10.42 -3.32
CA THR A 168 27.93 9.09 -3.46
C THR A 168 29.46 9.08 -3.34
N ASN A 169 30.14 10.20 -3.56
CA ASN A 169 31.59 10.28 -3.34
C ASN A 169 31.90 10.33 -1.85
N ILE A 170 31.19 11.19 -1.11
CA ILE A 170 31.34 11.26 0.35
C ILE A 170 30.91 9.93 1.00
N MET A 171 29.85 9.29 0.50
CA MET A 171 29.42 7.96 0.92
C MET A 171 30.57 6.95 0.88
N ARG A 172 31.25 6.86 -0.28
CA ARG A 172 32.40 5.96 -0.47
C ARG A 172 33.58 6.31 0.43
N VAL A 173 33.91 7.60 0.56
CA VAL A 173 34.97 8.10 1.47
C VAL A 173 34.67 7.74 2.93
N MET A 174 33.40 7.73 3.31
CA MET A 174 32.94 7.35 4.65
C MET A 174 32.84 5.82 4.85
N GLY A 175 33.20 5.01 3.86
CA GLY A 175 33.16 3.55 3.94
C GLY A 175 31.76 2.94 3.82
N PHE A 176 30.80 3.72 3.30
CA PHE A 176 29.43 3.31 3.05
C PHE A 176 29.17 2.99 1.58
N ASN A 177 28.11 2.22 1.37
CA ASN A 177 27.41 2.06 0.11
C ASN A 177 25.89 2.13 0.38
N GLY A 178 25.08 2.09 -0.67
CA GLY A 178 23.61 2.14 -0.56
C GLY A 178 23.03 1.02 0.31
N GLU A 179 23.60 -0.18 0.25
CA GLU A 179 23.16 -1.31 1.07
C GLU A 179 23.38 -1.05 2.57
N LYS A 180 24.58 -0.60 2.97
CA LYS A 180 24.87 -0.30 4.37
C LYS A 180 23.99 0.83 4.90
N LEU A 181 23.76 1.87 4.09
CA LEU A 181 22.85 2.94 4.48
C LEU A 181 21.41 2.44 4.69
N ALA A 182 20.95 1.47 3.90
CA ALA A 182 19.59 0.95 3.97
C ALA A 182 19.37 -0.16 5.03
N THR A 183 20.45 -0.77 5.53
CA THR A 183 20.38 -1.96 6.43
C THR A 183 21.01 -1.76 7.80
N GLU A 184 22.00 -0.86 7.94
CA GLU A 184 22.58 -0.53 9.25
C GLU A 184 21.72 0.53 9.96
N SER A 185 21.65 0.48 11.29
CA SER A 185 20.98 1.52 12.08
C SER A 185 21.85 2.78 12.17
N ASN A 186 21.40 3.88 11.57
CA ASN A 186 22.15 5.13 11.45
C ASN A 186 21.52 6.33 12.17
N GLU A 187 20.52 6.14 13.04
CA GLU A 187 19.83 7.23 13.77
C GLU A 187 20.80 8.21 14.43
N ASN A 188 21.79 7.70 15.16
CA ASN A 188 22.79 8.50 15.87
C ASN A 188 23.85 9.16 14.96
N ARG A 189 23.79 8.91 13.64
CA ARG A 189 24.78 9.36 12.65
C ARG A 189 24.22 10.38 11.67
N ILE A 190 22.93 10.67 11.69
CA ILE A 190 22.28 11.60 10.75
C ILE A 190 22.93 13.00 10.80
N ASP A 191 23.20 13.52 11.99
CA ASP A 191 23.88 14.82 12.10
C ASP A 191 25.34 14.77 11.63
N GLU A 192 26.03 13.64 11.83
CA GLU A 192 27.36 13.44 11.26
C GLU A 192 27.31 13.44 9.72
N PHE A 193 26.34 12.71 9.15
CA PHE A 193 26.13 12.62 7.71
C PHE A 193 25.87 13.99 7.09
N LYS A 194 25.02 14.81 7.70
CA LYS A 194 24.79 16.20 7.27
C LYS A 194 26.07 17.05 7.37
N ARG A 195 26.75 17.04 8.53
CA ARG A 195 27.98 17.84 8.74
C ARG A 195 29.11 17.47 7.78
N ARG A 196 29.22 16.20 7.41
CA ARG A 196 30.26 15.70 6.49
C ARG A 196 29.89 15.87 5.02
N GLY A 197 28.69 16.38 4.71
CA GLY A 197 28.20 16.55 3.36
C GLY A 197 27.76 15.25 2.69
N LEU A 198 27.52 14.18 3.45
CA LEU A 198 26.92 12.96 2.91
C LEU A 198 25.47 13.22 2.52
N ILE A 199 24.69 13.82 3.44
CA ILE A 199 23.31 14.26 3.21
C ILE A 199 23.35 15.73 2.81
N VAL A 200 22.70 16.09 1.72
CA VAL A 200 22.60 17.48 1.24
C VAL A 200 21.13 17.89 1.07
N ASP A 201 20.81 19.14 1.37
CA ASP A 201 19.41 19.63 1.37
C ASP A 201 18.84 19.87 -0.03
N ARG A 202 19.70 20.21 -1.00
CA ARG A 202 19.32 20.36 -2.41
C ARG A 202 20.13 19.40 -3.24
N ARG A 203 19.45 18.66 -4.12
CA ARG A 203 20.08 17.86 -5.17
C ARG A 203 20.53 18.77 -6.31
N PRO A 204 21.85 18.96 -6.52
CA PRO A 204 22.34 19.52 -7.78
C PRO A 204 22.03 18.55 -8.92
N ASP A 205 21.84 19.06 -10.13
CA ASP A 205 21.68 18.23 -11.34
C ASP A 205 23.02 17.62 -11.75
N ASP A 206 23.49 16.68 -10.92
CA ASP A 206 24.74 15.97 -11.03
C ASP A 206 24.52 14.52 -10.58
N ASN A 207 25.02 13.59 -11.40
CA ASN A 207 24.92 12.15 -11.17
C ASN A 207 25.60 11.67 -9.88
N ARG A 208 26.48 12.47 -9.29
CA ARG A 208 27.06 12.21 -7.98
C ARG A 208 26.01 12.15 -6.87
N TYR A 209 24.92 12.91 -6.99
CA TYR A 209 23.88 12.99 -5.99
C TYR A 209 22.74 12.04 -6.33
N ARG A 210 22.43 11.16 -5.38
CA ARG A 210 21.46 10.07 -5.53
C ARG A 210 20.45 10.14 -4.40
N TYR A 211 19.18 9.90 -4.69
CA TYR A 211 18.16 9.77 -3.65
C TYR A 211 18.28 8.35 -3.08
N LYS A 212 18.66 8.22 -1.80
CA LYS A 212 18.91 6.94 -1.15
C LYS A 212 18.23 6.86 0.19
N TYR A 213 17.64 5.70 0.46
CA TYR A 213 17.09 5.38 1.78
C TYR A 213 18.20 5.21 2.82
N ILE A 214 18.07 5.90 3.95
CA ILE A 214 18.93 5.75 5.11
C ILE A 214 18.07 5.21 6.26
N ARG A 215 18.40 4.02 6.72
CA ARG A 215 17.80 3.33 7.86
C ARG A 215 18.22 4.03 9.15
N TYR A 216 17.25 4.51 9.92
CA TYR A 216 17.52 5.07 11.24
C TYR A 216 17.70 3.95 12.26
N TRP A 217 16.72 3.06 12.38
CA TRP A 217 16.79 1.88 13.24
C TRP A 217 16.09 0.68 12.60
N ASN A 218 16.53 -0.51 12.99
CA ASN A 218 16.07 -1.77 12.42
C ASN A 218 14.75 -2.23 13.05
N GLY A 219 13.99 -2.98 12.26
CA GLY A 219 12.77 -3.66 12.67
C GLY A 219 12.11 -4.38 11.48
N PRO A 220 11.02 -5.12 11.73
CA PRO A 220 10.31 -5.94 10.73
C PRO A 220 9.77 -5.17 9.53
N GLY A 221 9.51 -3.88 9.70
CA GLY A 221 8.92 -3.00 8.70
C GLY A 221 7.41 -2.85 8.82
N HIS A 222 6.83 -2.31 7.76
CA HIS A 222 5.41 -2.04 7.59
C HIS A 222 4.95 -2.73 6.32
N SER A 223 3.67 -3.08 6.27
CA SER A 223 3.07 -3.77 5.12
C SER A 223 2.04 -2.87 4.44
N ASP A 224 2.25 -2.62 3.14
CA ASP A 224 1.34 -1.84 2.32
C ASP A 224 0.00 -2.57 2.12
N ASP A 225 0.04 -3.90 1.94
CA ASP A 225 -1.15 -4.76 1.92
C ASP A 225 -1.96 -4.60 3.21
N ALA A 226 -1.30 -4.65 4.37
CA ALA A 226 -1.95 -4.58 5.67
C ALA A 226 -2.55 -3.19 5.88
N ALA A 227 -1.86 -2.12 5.48
CA ALA A 227 -2.39 -0.77 5.56
C ALA A 227 -3.70 -0.61 4.78
N VAL A 228 -3.75 -1.09 3.52
CA VAL A 228 -4.97 -1.04 2.70
C VAL A 228 -6.10 -1.86 3.34
N VAL A 229 -5.82 -3.09 3.78
CA VAL A 229 -6.85 -3.98 4.33
C VAL A 229 -7.36 -3.49 5.68
N VAL A 230 -6.49 -3.09 6.60
CA VAL A 230 -6.85 -2.53 7.91
C VAL A 230 -7.69 -1.29 7.73
N ALA A 231 -7.27 -0.36 6.87
CA ALA A 231 -8.03 0.86 6.62
C ALA A 231 -9.45 0.55 6.11
N GLY A 232 -9.57 -0.47 5.24
CA GLY A 232 -10.84 -0.95 4.73
C GLY A 232 -11.75 -1.56 5.79
N LEU A 233 -11.20 -2.33 6.72
CA LEU A 233 -11.96 -2.94 7.81
C LEU A 233 -12.43 -1.93 8.86
N ILE A 234 -11.61 -0.91 9.16
CA ILE A 234 -11.91 0.05 10.23
C ILE A 234 -12.74 1.24 9.73
N TRP A 235 -12.36 1.86 8.61
CA TRP A 235 -12.97 3.11 8.13
C TRP A 235 -13.77 2.93 6.82
N GLY A 236 -13.63 1.78 6.17
CA GLY A 236 -14.34 1.41 4.95
C GLY A 236 -13.48 1.54 3.69
N LEU A 237 -14.02 1.02 2.59
CA LEU A 237 -13.32 0.93 1.32
C LEU A 237 -12.77 2.27 0.80
N ASP A 238 -13.52 3.36 0.94
CA ASP A 238 -13.11 4.66 0.41
C ASP A 238 -11.79 5.13 1.04
N THR A 239 -11.61 4.88 2.34
CA THR A 239 -10.37 5.16 3.06
C THR A 239 -9.25 4.20 2.63
N ALA A 240 -9.55 2.91 2.43
CA ALA A 240 -8.58 1.96 1.90
C ALA A 240 -8.05 2.37 0.51
N LEU A 241 -8.91 2.91 -0.36
CA LEU A 241 -8.51 3.39 -1.68
C LEU A 241 -7.64 4.65 -1.59
N GLY A 242 -7.89 5.53 -0.61
CA GLY A 242 -6.99 6.65 -0.32
C GLY A 242 -5.61 6.19 0.17
N VAL A 243 -5.55 5.18 1.05
CA VAL A 243 -4.29 4.58 1.51
C VAL A 243 -3.50 3.96 0.36
N PHE A 244 -4.19 3.25 -0.54
CA PHE A 244 -3.59 2.72 -1.77
C PHE A 244 -3.06 3.83 -2.70
N ILE A 245 -3.77 4.95 -2.81
CA ILE A 245 -3.31 6.08 -3.63
C ILE A 245 -2.02 6.68 -3.08
N ALA A 246 -1.91 6.85 -1.75
CA ALA A 246 -0.67 7.35 -1.13
C ALA A 246 0.53 6.44 -1.44
N ASP A 247 0.36 5.12 -1.29
CA ASP A 247 1.40 4.13 -1.63
C ASP A 247 1.79 4.15 -3.13
N ALA A 248 0.79 4.31 -4.01
CA ALA A 248 1.04 4.48 -5.43
C ALA A 248 1.83 5.76 -5.73
N ILE A 249 1.64 6.84 -4.95
CA ILE A 249 2.45 8.07 -5.06
C ILE A 249 3.89 7.80 -4.61
N ASP A 250 4.14 7.19 -3.44
CA ASP A 250 5.50 6.83 -2.96
C ASP A 250 6.28 6.02 -4.02
N THR A 251 5.58 5.07 -4.66
CA THR A 251 6.16 4.31 -5.78
C THR A 251 6.57 5.25 -6.92
N ILE A 252 5.68 6.15 -7.36
CA ILE A 252 5.87 6.99 -8.54
C ILE A 252 6.84 8.17 -8.30
N GLU A 253 6.93 8.71 -7.09
CA GLU A 253 7.76 9.89 -6.79
C GLU A 253 9.28 9.64 -6.83
N LYS A 254 9.70 8.37 -6.70
CA LYS A 254 11.13 7.96 -6.69
C LYS A 254 11.93 8.44 -7.90
N TYR A 255 11.25 8.81 -9.00
CA TYR A 255 11.90 9.40 -10.17
C TYR A 255 10.98 10.36 -10.94
N THR A 256 10.90 11.61 -10.47
CA THR A 256 10.06 12.67 -11.04
C THR A 256 10.86 13.92 -11.39
N THR A 257 10.19 14.91 -11.97
CA THR A 257 10.77 16.23 -12.26
C THR A 257 11.13 16.97 -10.98
N ILE A 258 10.29 16.84 -9.96
CA ILE A 258 10.48 17.48 -8.65
C ILE A 258 10.64 16.36 -7.62
N TYR A 259 11.88 16.14 -7.17
CA TYR A 259 12.19 15.17 -6.10
C TYR A 259 11.72 15.71 -4.75
N ASN A 260 10.61 15.18 -4.28
CA ASN A 260 9.96 15.50 -3.01
C ASN A 260 9.31 14.22 -2.46
N ASP A 261 8.94 14.26 -1.18
CA ASP A 261 8.10 13.29 -0.46
C ASP A 261 6.63 13.65 -0.77
N TRP A 262 6.17 13.40 -2.00
CA TRP A 262 4.89 13.90 -2.50
C TRP A 262 3.69 13.31 -1.76
N ASP A 263 3.75 12.05 -1.37
CA ASP A 263 2.70 11.41 -0.58
C ASP A 263 2.53 12.09 0.80
N SER A 264 3.63 12.36 1.51
CA SER A 264 3.63 13.08 2.79
C SER A 264 3.28 14.56 2.62
N ILE A 265 3.76 15.25 1.57
CA ILE A 265 3.37 16.64 1.29
C ILE A 265 1.86 16.77 1.06
N ILE A 266 1.27 15.85 0.28
CA ILE A 266 -0.17 15.84 0.03
C ILE A 266 -0.93 15.51 1.32
N ALA A 267 -0.41 14.57 2.13
CA ALA A 267 -1.01 14.23 3.42
C ALA A 267 -0.99 15.41 4.39
N ASP A 268 0.15 16.10 4.55
CA ASP A 268 0.30 17.31 5.36
C ASP A 268 -0.70 18.39 4.93
N GLU A 269 -0.82 18.64 3.62
CA GLU A 269 -1.77 19.62 3.10
C GLU A 269 -3.23 19.26 3.42
N ILE A 270 -3.59 17.97 3.38
CA ILE A 270 -4.90 17.48 3.81
C ILE A 270 -5.10 17.69 5.31
N GLY A 271 -4.12 17.33 6.14
CA GLY A 271 -4.19 17.48 7.60
C GLY A 271 -4.33 18.93 8.04
N ASP A 272 -3.64 19.85 7.37
CA ASP A 272 -3.68 21.29 7.63
C ASP A 272 -5.04 21.92 7.25
N LYS A 273 -5.63 21.48 6.14
CA LYS A 273 -6.86 22.09 5.58
C LYS A 273 -8.15 21.41 6.04
N ILE A 274 -8.08 20.18 6.57
CA ILE A 274 -9.24 19.43 7.09
C ILE A 274 -8.96 19.06 8.55
N PRO A 275 -9.23 19.96 9.50
CA PRO A 275 -8.92 19.74 10.92
C PRO A 275 -9.52 18.46 11.49
N GLU A 276 -10.70 18.03 11.02
CA GLU A 276 -11.33 16.78 11.47
C GLU A 276 -10.51 15.54 11.11
N ILE A 277 -9.61 15.63 10.12
CA ILE A 277 -8.69 14.56 9.74
C ILE A 277 -7.39 14.65 10.56
N SER A 278 -6.86 15.83 10.86
CA SER A 278 -5.67 15.93 11.73
C SER A 278 -5.97 15.57 13.20
N ASP A 279 -7.20 15.79 13.66
CA ASP A 279 -7.69 15.26 14.94
C ASP A 279 -7.72 13.71 14.98
N SER A 280 -7.54 13.03 13.83
CA SER A 280 -7.47 11.57 13.72
C SER A 280 -6.07 10.99 13.99
N ARG A 281 -5.22 11.67 14.78
CA ARG A 281 -3.90 11.15 15.18
C ARG A 281 -3.99 9.74 15.77
N ASP A 282 -5.02 9.45 16.56
CA ASP A 282 -5.26 8.10 17.09
C ASP A 282 -5.52 7.06 16.00
N ASP A 283 -6.21 7.44 14.92
CA ASP A 283 -6.43 6.58 13.76
C ASP A 283 -5.13 6.34 12.99
N LEU A 284 -4.28 7.36 12.86
CA LEU A 284 -2.94 7.23 12.26
C LEU A 284 -2.05 6.27 13.05
N LEU A 285 -1.99 6.42 14.38
CA LEU A 285 -1.24 5.51 15.25
C LEU A 285 -1.83 4.10 15.23
N LEU A 286 -3.17 3.97 15.14
CA LEU A 286 -3.84 2.68 15.04
C LEU A 286 -3.53 1.98 13.72
N LEU A 287 -3.65 2.69 12.59
CA LEU A 287 -3.30 2.15 11.28
C LEU A 287 -1.87 1.67 11.28
N THR A 288 -0.93 2.53 11.70
CA THR A 288 0.50 2.23 11.79
C THR A 288 0.74 0.97 12.63
N TYR A 289 0.17 0.89 13.83
CA TYR A 289 0.30 -0.31 14.67
C TYR A 289 -0.23 -1.60 14.00
N LEU A 290 -1.40 -1.51 13.36
CA LEU A 290 -2.05 -2.68 12.76
C LEU A 290 -1.44 -3.09 11.42
N SER A 291 -0.80 -2.16 10.71
CA SER A 291 -0.05 -2.44 9.47
C SER A 291 1.40 -2.85 9.70
N ALA A 292 1.92 -2.74 10.92
CA ALA A 292 3.26 -3.21 11.25
C ALA A 292 3.42 -4.71 11.02
N VAL A 293 4.52 -5.10 10.37
CA VAL A 293 4.86 -6.51 10.15
C VAL A 293 5.14 -7.17 11.51
N PRO A 294 4.46 -8.26 11.87
CA PRO A 294 4.76 -8.96 13.11
C PRO A 294 6.19 -9.51 13.13
N GLU A 295 6.87 -9.43 14.28
CA GLU A 295 8.19 -10.05 14.47
C GLU A 295 8.15 -11.54 14.12
N GLY A 296 9.11 -12.00 13.32
CA GLY A 296 9.19 -13.38 12.83
C GLY A 296 8.37 -13.67 11.59
N MET A 297 7.64 -12.70 11.03
CA MET A 297 6.90 -12.84 9.77
C MET A 297 7.51 -12.05 8.61
N GLU A 298 8.70 -11.45 8.76
CA GLU A 298 9.33 -10.51 7.82
C GLU A 298 9.46 -11.06 6.39
N GLU A 299 9.70 -12.37 6.25
CA GLU A 299 9.87 -13.01 4.93
C GLU A 299 8.55 -13.51 4.30
N SER A 300 7.47 -13.54 5.08
CA SER A 300 6.21 -14.17 4.71
C SER A 300 5.00 -13.24 4.71
N TYR A 301 5.08 -12.12 5.44
CA TYR A 301 3.99 -11.17 5.54
C TYR A 301 3.92 -10.37 4.23
N PRO A 302 2.75 -10.31 3.56
CA PRO A 302 2.61 -9.58 2.31
C PRO A 302 3.01 -8.11 2.44
N ASP A 303 3.89 -7.65 1.57
CA ASP A 303 4.30 -6.26 1.43
C ASP A 303 4.56 -5.96 -0.06
N SER A 304 3.50 -5.55 -0.74
CA SER A 304 3.43 -5.55 -2.19
C SER A 304 3.70 -4.17 -2.77
N SER A 305 4.76 -4.04 -3.59
CA SER A 305 4.91 -2.85 -4.44
C SER A 305 3.70 -2.63 -5.36
N LEU A 306 3.51 -1.42 -5.88
CA LEU A 306 2.47 -1.09 -6.86
C LEU A 306 2.38 -2.09 -8.04
N ARG A 307 3.52 -2.60 -8.53
CA ARG A 307 3.53 -3.66 -9.56
C ARG A 307 2.72 -4.88 -9.13
N TYR A 308 2.90 -5.36 -7.91
CA TYR A 308 2.26 -6.56 -7.40
C TYR A 308 0.78 -6.34 -7.09
N PHE A 309 0.39 -5.15 -6.59
CA PHE A 309 -1.02 -4.78 -6.47
C PHE A 309 -1.78 -4.87 -7.79
N LEU A 310 -1.12 -4.51 -8.90
CA LEU A 310 -1.72 -4.42 -10.23
C LEU A 310 -1.48 -5.65 -11.11
N LYS A 311 -0.62 -6.58 -10.70
CA LYS A 311 -0.35 -7.80 -11.47
C LYS A 311 -1.60 -8.66 -11.55
N LYS A 312 -2.01 -9.01 -12.78
CA LYS A 312 -3.10 -9.95 -13.03
C LYS A 312 -2.60 -11.37 -12.83
N ASP A 313 -3.33 -12.13 -12.03
CA ASP A 313 -3.16 -13.57 -11.99
C ASP A 313 -3.55 -14.17 -13.35
N ARG A 314 -2.73 -15.10 -13.85
CA ARG A 314 -2.90 -15.68 -15.20
C ARG A 314 -4.13 -16.57 -15.32
N LYS A 315 -4.61 -17.15 -14.23
CA LYS A 315 -5.74 -18.08 -14.26
C LYS A 315 -7.08 -17.33 -14.19
N THR A 316 -7.12 -16.25 -13.43
CA THR A 316 -8.36 -15.56 -13.05
C THR A 316 -8.49 -14.16 -13.65
N GLY A 317 -7.39 -13.55 -14.06
CA GLY A 317 -7.33 -12.15 -14.52
C GLY A 317 -7.53 -11.11 -13.41
N MET A 318 -7.73 -11.52 -12.15
CA MET A 318 -7.86 -10.60 -11.02
C MET A 318 -6.48 -10.20 -10.50
N THR A 319 -6.43 -9.01 -9.90
CA THR A 319 -5.23 -8.50 -9.23
C THR A 319 -5.33 -8.63 -7.71
N LEU A 320 -4.21 -8.42 -7.03
CA LEU A 320 -4.19 -8.36 -5.57
C LEU A 320 -5.06 -7.19 -5.05
N LEU A 321 -4.98 -6.02 -5.67
CA LEU A 321 -5.84 -4.88 -5.32
C LEU A 321 -7.33 -5.26 -5.42
N ASN A 322 -7.74 -5.94 -6.49
CA ASN A 322 -9.12 -6.43 -6.63
C ASN A 322 -9.49 -7.42 -5.53
N SER A 323 -8.54 -8.25 -5.09
CA SER A 323 -8.76 -9.21 -4.00
C SER A 323 -8.94 -8.51 -2.66
N HIS A 324 -8.14 -7.49 -2.33
CA HIS A 324 -8.35 -6.67 -1.12
C HIS A 324 -9.69 -5.92 -1.16
N ILE A 325 -10.01 -5.28 -2.30
CA ILE A 325 -11.29 -4.59 -2.49
C ILE A 325 -12.46 -5.54 -2.27
N ASN A 326 -12.38 -6.76 -2.80
CA ASN A 326 -13.43 -7.75 -2.62
C ASN A 326 -13.52 -8.21 -1.16
N PHE A 327 -12.38 -8.49 -0.53
CA PHE A 327 -12.32 -8.86 0.88
C PHE A 327 -12.97 -7.80 1.79
N ILE A 328 -12.57 -6.53 1.65
CA ILE A 328 -13.12 -5.40 2.42
C ILE A 328 -14.63 -5.28 2.25
N ARG A 329 -15.15 -5.65 1.08
CA ARG A 329 -16.57 -5.56 0.75
C ARG A 329 -17.37 -6.83 1.06
N GLY A 330 -16.80 -7.85 1.70
CA GLY A 330 -17.47 -9.13 1.96
C GLY A 330 -17.76 -9.94 0.69
N LYS A 331 -16.89 -9.84 -0.31
CA LYS A 331 -17.09 -10.42 -1.66
C LYS A 331 -16.06 -11.52 -1.90
N PRO A 332 -16.36 -12.52 -2.74
CA PRO A 332 -15.38 -13.52 -3.12
C PRO A 332 -14.12 -12.87 -3.67
N PHE A 333 -12.99 -13.21 -3.08
CA PHE A 333 -11.66 -12.87 -3.56
C PHE A 333 -10.95 -14.17 -3.97
N ILE A 334 -9.77 -14.04 -4.56
CA ILE A 334 -8.98 -15.19 -4.98
C ILE A 334 -7.61 -15.12 -4.34
N SER A 335 -6.94 -16.26 -4.26
CA SER A 335 -5.51 -16.30 -3.94
C SER A 335 -4.70 -15.78 -5.12
N VAL A 336 -4.12 -14.59 -4.97
CA VAL A 336 -3.12 -14.05 -5.88
C VAL A 336 -1.75 -14.28 -5.24
N ASN A 337 -0.85 -14.99 -5.93
CA ASN A 337 0.52 -15.19 -5.43
C ASN A 337 1.35 -13.92 -5.70
N THR A 338 1.71 -13.19 -4.64
CA THR A 338 2.34 -11.87 -4.74
C THR A 338 3.82 -11.85 -4.40
N LEU A 339 4.33 -12.85 -3.69
CA LEU A 339 5.74 -12.98 -3.31
C LEU A 339 6.28 -14.39 -3.61
N PRO A 340 7.60 -14.62 -3.56
CA PRO A 340 8.19 -15.94 -3.74
C PRO A 340 7.70 -16.97 -2.71
N ASN A 341 7.36 -16.56 -1.46
CA ASN A 341 6.84 -17.42 -0.37
C ASN A 341 6.05 -16.64 0.72
N PRO A 342 4.96 -15.90 0.41
CA PRO A 342 4.13 -15.30 1.45
C PRO A 342 3.25 -16.35 2.13
N ILE A 343 2.74 -16.04 3.32
CA ILE A 343 1.52 -16.70 3.81
C ILE A 343 0.40 -16.55 2.76
N GLY A 344 -0.52 -17.51 2.72
CA GLY A 344 -1.65 -17.43 1.78
C GLY A 344 -2.49 -16.18 2.03
N ILE A 345 -3.11 -15.60 0.99
CA ILE A 345 -3.91 -14.37 1.15
C ILE A 345 -5.06 -14.54 2.15
N GLU A 346 -5.62 -15.74 2.25
CA GLU A 346 -6.66 -16.09 3.22
C GLU A 346 -6.12 -16.03 4.66
N GLU A 347 -4.98 -16.67 4.89
CA GLU A 347 -4.26 -16.64 6.16
C GLU A 347 -3.87 -15.20 6.54
N PHE A 348 -3.40 -14.42 5.58
CA PHE A 348 -3.11 -13.00 5.78
C PHE A 348 -4.33 -12.21 6.25
N TYR A 349 -5.49 -12.38 5.60
CA TYR A 349 -6.72 -11.72 6.02
C TYR A 349 -7.22 -12.18 7.39
N ASP A 350 -7.01 -13.45 7.74
CA ASP A 350 -7.37 -13.96 9.05
C ASP A 350 -6.47 -13.38 10.15
N VAL A 351 -5.16 -13.25 9.89
CA VAL A 351 -4.22 -12.56 10.78
C VAL A 351 -4.64 -11.09 10.98
N ILE A 352 -4.96 -10.37 9.90
CA ILE A 352 -5.41 -8.98 10.00
C ILE A 352 -6.71 -8.86 10.80
N ARG A 353 -7.71 -9.72 10.52
CA ARG A 353 -8.99 -9.72 11.26
C ARG A 353 -8.78 -10.01 12.74
N ALA A 354 -7.93 -10.98 13.07
CA ALA A 354 -7.61 -11.29 14.46
C ALA A 354 -6.96 -10.10 15.19
N ARG A 355 -6.04 -9.38 14.52
CA ARG A 355 -5.41 -8.18 15.08
C ARG A 355 -6.42 -7.05 15.31
N VAL A 356 -7.27 -6.76 14.32
CA VAL A 356 -8.34 -5.74 14.45
C VAL A 356 -9.31 -6.10 15.56
N LEU A 357 -9.74 -7.37 15.64
CA LEU A 357 -10.65 -7.84 16.69
C LEU A 357 -10.01 -7.71 18.07
N LYS A 358 -8.76 -8.14 18.23
CA LYS A 358 -8.03 -8.02 19.49
C LYS A 358 -7.91 -6.56 19.95
N GLU A 359 -7.62 -5.63 19.04
CA GLU A 359 -7.59 -4.20 19.37
C GLU A 359 -8.98 -3.66 19.73
N THR A 360 -10.02 -4.14 19.06
CA THR A 360 -11.41 -3.78 19.37
C THR A 360 -11.78 -4.26 20.77
N GLU A 361 -11.47 -5.52 21.10
CA GLU A 361 -11.70 -6.13 22.42
C GLU A 361 -10.94 -5.40 23.53
N ALA A 362 -9.67 -5.06 23.29
CA ALA A 362 -8.85 -4.32 24.24
C ALA A 362 -9.35 -2.89 24.50
N ARG A 363 -10.14 -2.33 23.58
CA ARG A 363 -10.77 -1.01 23.67
C ARG A 363 -12.22 -1.06 24.13
N ILE A 364 -12.76 -2.25 24.43
CA ILE A 364 -14.08 -2.36 25.07
C ILE A 364 -13.98 -1.57 26.39
N PRO A 365 -14.78 -0.50 26.55
CA PRO A 365 -14.70 0.32 27.74
C PRO A 365 -15.04 -0.47 29.00
N ASP A 366 -14.74 0.10 30.17
CA ASP A 366 -15.28 -0.43 31.41
C ASP A 366 -16.82 -0.50 31.37
N THR A 367 -17.39 -1.32 32.26
CA THR A 367 -18.83 -1.58 32.29
C THR A 367 -19.64 -0.28 32.40
N ALA A 368 -19.13 0.72 33.13
CA ALA A 368 -19.80 2.02 33.31
C ALA A 368 -19.86 2.84 32.00
N THR A 369 -18.83 2.77 31.17
CA THR A 369 -18.80 3.47 29.88
C THR A 369 -19.64 2.72 28.85
N LEU A 370 -19.65 1.39 28.86
CA LEU A 370 -20.61 0.59 28.08
C LEU A 370 -22.07 0.95 28.42
N ASP A 371 -22.36 1.13 29.71
CA ASP A 371 -23.68 1.55 30.20
C ASP A 371 -24.05 2.97 29.73
N SER A 372 -23.06 3.80 29.38
CA SER A 372 -23.26 5.15 28.83
C SER A 372 -23.52 5.17 27.31
N LEU A 373 -23.32 4.05 26.61
CA LEU A 373 -23.68 3.90 25.19
C LEU A 373 -25.20 3.73 25.06
N THR A 374 -25.93 4.81 25.30
CA THR A 374 -27.41 4.82 25.30
C THR A 374 -28.00 5.04 23.91
N SER A 375 -27.16 5.26 22.89
CA SER A 375 -27.63 5.40 21.52
C SER A 375 -28.43 4.16 21.14
N PRO A 376 -29.67 4.32 20.65
CA PRO A 376 -30.47 3.17 20.30
C PRO A 376 -29.77 2.40 19.20
N ILE A 377 -29.78 1.06 19.25
CA ILE A 377 -29.19 0.20 18.22
C ILE A 377 -29.67 0.56 16.82
N SER A 378 -30.90 1.10 16.69
CA SER A 378 -31.44 1.62 15.44
C SER A 378 -30.61 2.74 14.78
N SER A 379 -29.75 3.43 15.53
CA SER A 379 -28.83 4.46 15.01
C SER A 379 -27.61 3.88 14.29
N ILE A 380 -27.27 2.62 14.55
CA ILE A 380 -26.08 1.93 13.99
C ILE A 380 -26.44 0.66 13.21
N ILE A 381 -27.71 0.24 13.20
CA ILE A 381 -28.17 -0.96 12.49
C ILE A 381 -28.09 -0.74 10.97
N SER A 382 -27.42 -1.66 10.27
CA SER A 382 -27.54 -1.73 8.81
C SER A 382 -28.97 -2.15 8.45
N LYS A 383 -29.60 -1.45 7.49
CA LYS A 383 -30.91 -1.85 6.92
C LYS A 383 -30.78 -2.72 5.68
N ASP A 384 -29.55 -2.95 5.23
CA ASP A 384 -29.24 -3.78 4.07
C ASP A 384 -28.82 -5.16 4.58
N TYR A 385 -29.79 -6.05 4.74
CA TYR A 385 -29.60 -7.43 5.19
C TYR A 385 -30.53 -8.37 4.44
N LEU A 386 -30.11 -9.63 4.30
CA LEU A 386 -30.92 -10.68 3.70
C LEU A 386 -31.84 -11.30 4.75
N VAL A 387 -33.14 -11.31 4.47
CA VAL A 387 -34.14 -12.07 5.22
C VAL A 387 -34.65 -13.19 4.33
N VAL A 388 -34.69 -14.40 4.86
CA VAL A 388 -35.15 -15.59 4.15
C VAL A 388 -36.12 -16.38 5.01
N ASN A 389 -37.18 -16.92 4.41
CA ASN A 389 -38.12 -17.79 5.10
C ASN A 389 -37.52 -19.19 5.36
N GLU A 390 -37.82 -19.81 6.50
CA GLU A 390 -37.27 -21.11 6.91
C GLU A 390 -37.60 -22.26 5.96
N GLY A 391 -38.65 -22.12 5.16
CA GLY A 391 -39.02 -23.09 4.11
C GLY A 391 -38.20 -22.97 2.82
N GLU A 392 -37.36 -21.95 2.66
CA GLU A 392 -36.52 -21.80 1.46
C GLU A 392 -35.35 -22.80 1.42
N ASN A 393 -34.94 -23.14 0.20
CA ASN A 393 -33.85 -24.08 -0.02
C ASN A 393 -32.47 -23.41 0.12
N ILE A 394 -31.49 -24.17 0.62
CA ILE A 394 -30.11 -23.71 0.83
C ILE A 394 -29.46 -23.16 -0.45
N ALA A 395 -29.79 -23.73 -1.62
CA ALA A 395 -29.24 -23.25 -2.90
C ALA A 395 -29.76 -21.85 -3.30
N SER A 396 -31.00 -21.51 -2.95
CA SER A 396 -31.60 -20.18 -3.13
C SER A 396 -30.86 -19.17 -2.27
N ILE A 397 -30.70 -19.51 -0.99
CA ILE A 397 -29.96 -18.72 0.00
C ILE A 397 -28.53 -18.48 -0.46
N ALA A 398 -27.81 -19.53 -0.84
CA ALA A 398 -26.42 -19.44 -1.31
C ALA A 398 -26.28 -18.55 -2.56
N ARG A 399 -27.21 -18.66 -3.53
CA ARG A 399 -27.20 -17.81 -4.72
C ARG A 399 -27.52 -16.36 -4.40
N GLU A 400 -28.47 -16.11 -3.52
CA GLU A 400 -28.87 -14.74 -3.19
C GLU A 400 -27.81 -14.05 -2.32
N MET A 401 -27.23 -14.77 -1.35
CA MET A 401 -26.03 -14.34 -0.62
C MET A 401 -24.87 -14.07 -1.57
N GLY A 402 -24.64 -14.94 -2.56
CA GLY A 402 -23.59 -14.74 -3.57
C GLY A 402 -23.82 -13.56 -4.51
N LYS A 403 -25.07 -13.33 -4.95
CA LYS A 403 -25.44 -12.21 -5.83
C LYS A 403 -25.33 -10.87 -5.13
N ARG A 404 -25.88 -10.76 -3.92
CA ARG A 404 -25.96 -9.50 -3.16
C ARG A 404 -24.81 -9.29 -2.19
N ARG A 405 -23.98 -10.33 -2.02
CA ARG A 405 -22.75 -10.32 -1.21
C ARG A 405 -23.04 -10.09 0.26
N TYR A 406 -23.98 -10.88 0.79
CA TYR A 406 -24.30 -10.93 2.21
C TYR A 406 -23.51 -12.03 2.91
N ASP A 407 -22.94 -11.73 4.08
CA ASP A 407 -22.17 -12.68 4.90
C ASP A 407 -23.05 -13.64 5.72
N PHE A 408 -24.30 -13.24 5.97
CA PHE A 408 -25.30 -14.03 6.66
C PHE A 408 -26.72 -13.69 6.17
N ALA A 409 -27.63 -14.62 6.37
CA ALA A 409 -29.06 -14.44 6.19
C ALA A 409 -29.77 -14.59 7.54
N ILE A 410 -30.75 -13.72 7.80
CA ILE A 410 -31.68 -13.85 8.92
C ILE A 410 -32.80 -14.79 8.48
N ILE A 411 -32.97 -15.89 9.20
CA ILE A 411 -34.02 -16.87 8.92
C ILE A 411 -35.26 -16.53 9.73
N VAL A 412 -36.40 -16.42 9.07
CA VAL A 412 -37.69 -16.14 9.69
C VAL A 412 -38.70 -17.24 9.38
N ASP A 413 -39.69 -17.45 10.25
CA ASP A 413 -40.85 -18.28 9.92
C ASP A 413 -41.89 -17.51 9.07
N ASP A 414 -43.00 -18.17 8.75
CA ASP A 414 -44.09 -17.61 7.93
C ASP A 414 -44.74 -16.37 8.56
N ASP A 415 -44.67 -16.22 9.88
CA ASP A 415 -45.16 -15.06 10.62
C ASP A 415 -44.11 -13.94 10.74
N GLY A 416 -42.94 -14.12 10.11
CA GLY A 416 -41.84 -13.17 10.13
C GLY A 416 -41.02 -13.18 11.43
N LYS A 417 -41.21 -14.18 12.30
CA LYS A 417 -40.46 -14.29 13.54
C LYS A 417 -39.09 -14.90 13.28
N ILE A 418 -38.04 -14.28 13.81
CA ILE A 418 -36.66 -14.75 13.65
C ILE A 418 -36.48 -16.11 14.32
N LYS A 419 -35.96 -17.06 13.55
CA LYS A 419 -35.66 -18.44 13.97
C LYS A 419 -34.16 -18.65 14.17
N GLY A 420 -33.34 -17.90 13.46
CA GLY A 420 -31.89 -17.97 13.57
C GLY A 420 -31.18 -17.21 12.46
N VAL A 421 -29.89 -17.50 12.29
CA VAL A 421 -29.06 -16.98 11.21
C VAL A 421 -28.33 -18.11 10.51
N VAL A 422 -28.17 -18.00 9.20
CA VAL A 422 -27.30 -18.87 8.40
C VAL A 422 -26.14 -18.02 7.90
N ARG A 423 -24.92 -18.37 8.25
CA ARG A 423 -23.71 -17.68 7.77
C ARG A 423 -23.18 -18.36 6.53
N ALA A 424 -22.45 -17.63 5.69
CA ALA A 424 -21.83 -18.19 4.49
C ALA A 424 -20.95 -19.42 4.81
N LYS A 425 -20.22 -19.40 5.94
CA LYS A 425 -19.41 -20.53 6.40
C LYS A 425 -20.23 -21.79 6.71
N ASP A 426 -21.48 -21.64 7.17
CA ASP A 426 -22.34 -22.77 7.52
C ASP A 426 -22.83 -23.48 6.24
N ILE A 427 -23.10 -22.70 5.18
CA ILE A 427 -23.44 -23.21 3.85
C ILE A 427 -22.25 -23.95 3.23
N LEU A 428 -21.05 -23.37 3.31
CA LEU A 428 -19.83 -24.02 2.81
C LEU A 428 -19.56 -25.33 3.54
N HIS A 429 -19.62 -25.32 4.87
CA HIS A 429 -19.46 -26.53 5.66
C HIS A 429 -20.51 -27.61 5.32
N TYR A 430 -21.76 -27.21 5.08
CA TYR A 430 -22.82 -28.12 4.68
C TYR A 430 -22.54 -28.77 3.31
N ILE A 431 -22.00 -28.00 2.35
CA ILE A 431 -21.58 -28.49 1.02
C ILE A 431 -20.37 -29.44 1.13
N ASP A 432 -19.43 -29.18 2.05
CA ASP A 432 -18.26 -30.04 2.22
C ASP A 432 -18.59 -31.36 2.93
N THR A 433 -19.69 -31.40 3.69
CA THR A 433 -20.10 -32.55 4.51
C THR A 433 -21.26 -33.36 3.93
N ASN A 434 -21.87 -32.92 2.83
CA ASN A 434 -22.96 -33.61 2.11
C ASN A 434 -22.73 -33.55 0.61
#